data_AF-A0A970BDD9-F1
#
_entry.id   AF-A0A970BDD9-F1
#
_cell.length_a   1.000
_cell.length_b   1.000
_cell.length_c   1.000
_cell.angle_alpha   90.00
_cell.angle_beta   90.00
_cell.angle_gamma   90.00
#
_symmetry.space_group_name_H-M   'P 1'
#
loop_
_entity.id
_entity.type
_entity.pdbx_description
1 polymer ?
#
loop_
_entity_poly.entity_id
_entity_poly.type
_entity_poly.pdbx_seq_one_letter_code
_entity_poly.pdbx_strand_id
1 'polypeptide(L)'
;MGQHMAYAAISQEPVPPMSARVSPWAVYRLFETADGQQVFIGITSDKHWHAFCAAFERPDLLADESLATNEQRVAARGRLHPELETFFGRMTLAEILERCETARIPFSPVARPEDLFDDPHLNEGGSLVQATLPDGRQTKLPRLPVAMDGERFDLVQDAPDVGADTAPLLAELGYRPEQIRAWDEAEIIVAPERPQRFTGNDVM
;
A
#
# COMPACT_ATOMS: atom_id res chain seq x y z
N MET A 1 4.33 9.41 -12.31
CA MET A 1 5.12 9.39 -13.55
C MET A 1 5.67 10.76 -13.95
N GLY A 2 4.86 11.83 -14.03
CA GLY A 2 5.34 13.16 -14.49
C GLY A 2 6.57 13.72 -13.75
N GLN A 3 6.61 13.56 -12.42
CA GLN A 3 7.79 13.93 -11.62
C GLN A 3 9.09 13.18 -12.00
N HIS A 4 9.00 11.94 -12.47
CA HIS A 4 10.18 11.17 -12.90
C HIS A 4 10.65 11.60 -14.28
N MET A 5 9.72 11.99 -15.15
CA MET A 5 10.06 12.58 -16.45
C MET A 5 10.72 13.95 -16.27
N ALA A 6 10.23 14.78 -15.35
CA ALA A 6 10.85 16.07 -15.03
C ALA A 6 12.27 15.90 -14.46
N TYR A 7 12.48 14.94 -13.56
CA TYR A 7 13.81 14.62 -13.05
C TYR A 7 14.76 14.13 -14.16
N ALA A 8 14.30 13.20 -15.01
CA ALA A 8 15.09 12.72 -16.14
C ALA A 8 15.44 13.84 -17.13
N ALA A 9 14.57 14.84 -17.31
CA ALA A 9 14.82 15.97 -18.20
C ALA A 9 15.86 16.96 -17.65
N ILE A 10 16.06 17.01 -16.32
CA ILE A 10 17.01 17.93 -15.66
C ILE A 10 18.33 17.22 -15.32
N SER A 11 18.28 15.91 -15.05
CA SER A 11 19.46 15.10 -14.75
C SER A 11 20.40 15.00 -15.95
N GLN A 12 21.70 15.17 -15.71
CA GLN A 12 22.74 14.93 -16.71
C GLN A 12 23.18 13.46 -16.79
N GLU A 13 22.65 12.61 -15.91
CA GLU A 13 22.96 11.18 -15.84
C GLU A 13 21.72 10.31 -16.12
N PRO A 14 21.90 9.11 -16.69
CA PRO A 14 20.81 8.16 -16.92
C PRO A 14 20.08 7.83 -15.62
N VAL A 15 18.77 8.06 -15.58
CA VAL A 15 17.96 7.72 -14.42
C VAL A 15 17.85 6.18 -14.34
N PRO A 16 18.27 5.55 -13.24
CA PRO A 16 18.19 4.10 -13.10
C PRO A 16 16.73 3.61 -13.13
N PRO A 17 16.49 2.35 -13.53
CA PRO A 17 15.14 1.76 -13.56
C PRO A 17 14.51 1.78 -12.15
N MET A 18 13.17 1.76 -12.08
CA MET A 18 12.46 1.91 -10.80
C MET A 18 12.88 0.91 -9.71
N SER A 19 13.33 -0.28 -10.09
CA SER A 19 13.82 -1.32 -9.17
C SER A 19 15.18 -1.02 -8.53
N ALA A 20 16.01 -0.18 -9.14
CA ALA A 20 17.36 0.19 -8.66
C ALA A 20 17.44 1.67 -8.24
N ARG A 21 16.29 2.26 -7.92
CA ARG A 21 16.14 3.70 -7.83
C ARG A 21 16.81 4.30 -6.60
N VAL A 22 17.60 5.34 -6.84
CA VAL A 22 18.07 6.26 -5.81
C VAL A 22 17.05 7.39 -5.68
N SER A 23 16.51 7.63 -4.49
CA SER A 23 15.57 8.74 -4.26
C SER A 23 16.22 10.09 -4.63
N PRO A 24 15.48 11.10 -5.11
CA PRO A 24 16.03 12.45 -5.25
C PRO A 24 16.17 13.18 -3.90
N TRP A 25 15.51 12.68 -2.83
CA TRP A 25 15.59 13.26 -1.49
C TRP A 25 16.49 12.45 -0.59
N ALA A 26 17.37 13.13 0.14
CA ALA A 26 18.33 12.48 1.01
C ALA A 26 17.67 11.52 2.01
N VAL A 27 16.56 11.93 2.62
CA VAL A 27 15.78 11.14 3.57
C VAL A 27 14.37 10.95 3.00
N TYR A 28 14.14 9.79 2.39
CA TYR A 28 12.85 9.35 1.86
C TYR A 28 12.88 7.83 1.87
N ARG A 29 12.80 7.25 3.07
CA ARG A 29 13.13 5.84 3.30
C ARG A 29 12.48 5.32 4.57
N LEU A 30 12.56 3.99 4.72
CA LEU A 30 12.19 3.29 5.94
C LEU A 30 13.33 3.35 6.96
N PHE A 31 12.95 3.45 8.23
CA PHE A 31 13.81 3.28 9.40
C PHE A 31 13.20 2.24 10.33
N GLU A 32 14.06 1.43 10.94
CA GLU A 32 13.67 0.50 12.01
C GLU A 32 13.67 1.24 13.35
N THR A 33 12.71 0.90 14.19
CA THR A 33 12.50 1.49 15.51
C THR A 33 12.94 0.54 16.61
N ALA A 34 13.12 1.05 17.84
CA ALA A 34 13.60 0.27 18.98
C ALA A 34 12.67 -0.91 19.36
N ASP A 35 11.39 -0.79 19.06
CA ASP A 35 10.34 -1.79 19.27
C ASP A 35 10.14 -2.74 18.08
N GLY A 36 11.08 -2.75 17.11
CA GLY A 36 11.09 -3.70 15.99
C GLY A 36 10.03 -3.41 14.92
N GLN A 37 9.49 -2.19 14.90
CA GLN A 37 8.58 -1.71 13.86
C GLN A 37 9.35 -0.91 12.80
N GLN A 38 8.64 -0.48 11.76
CA GLN A 38 9.20 0.33 10.68
C GLN A 38 8.37 1.58 10.44
N VAL A 39 9.06 2.67 10.14
CA VAL A 39 8.46 3.96 9.80
C VAL A 39 9.10 4.53 8.54
N PHE A 40 8.26 4.91 7.59
CA PHE A 40 8.65 5.73 6.46
C PHE A 40 8.75 7.19 6.89
N ILE A 41 9.87 7.85 6.57
CA ILE A 41 10.06 9.28 6.80
C ILE A 41 10.52 9.95 5.51
N GLY A 42 9.83 11.03 5.12
CA GLY A 42 10.08 11.80 3.90
C GLY A 42 10.43 13.26 4.18
N ILE A 43 11.73 13.59 4.21
CA ILE A 43 12.22 14.96 4.28
C ILE A 43 12.40 15.50 2.86
N THR A 44 11.34 16.13 2.35
CA THR A 44 11.26 16.57 0.96
C THR A 44 11.66 18.02 0.70
N SER A 45 11.98 18.79 1.75
CA SER A 45 12.40 20.20 1.63
C SER A 45 13.39 20.56 2.74
N ASP A 46 14.15 21.65 2.56
CA ASP A 46 15.03 22.16 3.61
C ASP A 46 14.24 22.64 4.83
N LYS A 47 13.01 23.13 4.63
CA LYS A 47 12.09 23.44 5.74
C LYS A 47 11.77 22.19 6.57
N HIS A 48 11.51 21.05 5.93
CA HIS A 48 11.31 19.78 6.64
C HIS A 48 12.60 19.35 7.36
N TRP A 49 13.78 19.58 6.77
CA TRP A 49 15.05 19.27 7.42
C TRP A 49 15.26 20.07 8.71
N HIS A 50 15.00 21.38 8.68
CA HIS A 50 15.08 22.23 9.86
C HIS A 50 14.06 21.81 10.93
N ALA A 51 12.83 21.52 10.53
CA ALA A 51 11.78 21.03 11.44
C ALA A 51 12.16 19.68 12.06
N PHE A 52 12.74 18.76 11.28
CA PHE A 52 13.29 17.49 11.75
C PHE A 52 14.37 17.70 12.79
N CYS A 53 15.41 18.48 12.49
CA CYS A 53 16.50 18.70 13.43
C CYS A 53 16.03 19.37 14.72
N ALA A 54 15.04 20.27 14.65
CA ALA A 54 14.45 20.88 15.84
C ALA A 54 13.64 19.87 16.68
N ALA A 55 12.72 19.11 16.06
CA ALA A 55 11.81 18.21 16.77
C ALA A 55 12.50 16.95 17.32
N PHE A 56 13.58 16.51 16.67
CA PHE A 56 14.39 15.37 17.09
C PHE A 56 15.64 15.77 17.87
N GLU A 57 15.76 17.06 18.24
CA GLU A 57 16.85 17.59 19.06
C GLU A 57 18.24 17.26 18.49
N ARG A 58 18.38 17.48 17.18
CA ARG A 58 19.61 17.29 16.40
C ARG A 58 20.21 18.61 15.92
N PRO A 59 20.61 19.53 16.83
CA PRO A 59 21.25 20.78 16.43
C PRO A 59 22.62 20.54 15.78
N ASP A 60 23.25 19.40 16.06
CA ASP A 60 24.49 18.95 15.44
C ASP A 60 24.31 18.71 13.93
N LEU A 61 23.23 18.05 13.52
CA LEU A 61 22.90 17.84 12.10
C LEU A 61 22.51 19.15 11.39
N LEU A 62 21.90 20.07 12.13
CA LEU A 62 21.51 21.38 11.57
C LEU A 62 22.70 22.31 11.37
N ALA A 63 23.71 22.23 12.25
CA ALA A 63 24.92 23.05 12.18
C ALA A 63 25.94 22.54 11.14
N ASP A 64 25.78 21.30 10.64
CA ASP A 64 26.65 20.75 9.60
C ASP A 64 26.33 21.38 8.24
N GLU A 65 27.22 22.28 7.79
CA GLU A 65 27.11 22.96 6.49
C GLU A 65 27.03 22.00 5.30
N SER A 66 27.56 20.78 5.45
CA SER A 66 27.47 19.73 4.42
C SER A 66 26.15 18.96 4.43
N LEU A 67 25.17 19.38 5.25
CA LEU A 67 23.78 18.90 5.25
C LEU A 67 22.75 20.02 5.02
N ALA A 68 23.19 21.25 4.71
CA ALA A 68 22.32 22.42 4.66
C ALA A 68 21.23 22.33 3.57
N THR A 69 21.59 21.85 2.38
CA THR A 69 20.69 21.67 1.22
C THR A 69 20.41 20.20 0.93
N ASN A 70 19.32 19.90 0.23
CA ASN A 70 19.00 18.53 -0.15
C ASN A 70 20.11 17.87 -0.97
N GLU A 71 20.72 18.59 -1.92
CA GLU A 71 21.81 18.10 -2.76
C GLU A 71 23.01 17.68 -1.90
N GLN A 72 23.37 18.49 -0.91
CA GLN A 72 24.45 18.18 0.01
C GLN A 72 24.12 16.95 0.88
N ARG A 73 22.88 16.84 1.39
CA ARG A 73 22.43 15.65 2.14
C ARG A 73 22.41 14.40 1.26
N VAL A 74 22.09 14.53 -0.03
CA VAL A 74 22.14 13.43 -1.02
C VAL A 74 23.57 12.95 -1.20
N ALA A 75 24.54 13.86 -1.36
CA ALA A 75 25.96 13.52 -1.44
C ALA A 75 26.47 12.88 -0.13
N ALA A 76 25.94 13.29 1.02
CA ALA A 76 26.30 12.79 2.34
C ALA A 76 25.57 11.50 2.78
N ARG A 77 24.76 10.85 1.93
CA ARG A 77 23.94 9.68 2.31
C ARG A 77 24.71 8.57 3.02
N GLY A 78 25.91 8.25 2.51
CA GLY A 78 26.73 7.17 3.07
C GLY A 78 27.06 7.36 4.55
N ARG A 79 27.14 8.61 5.03
CA ARG A 79 27.33 8.92 6.46
C ARG A 79 26.03 9.23 7.19
N LEU A 80 25.10 9.92 6.53
CA LEU A 80 23.85 10.39 7.14
C LEU A 80 22.91 9.22 7.45
N HIS A 81 22.81 8.23 6.57
CA HIS A 81 21.88 7.11 6.71
C HIS A 81 22.19 6.23 7.93
N PRO A 82 23.42 5.74 8.14
CA PRO A 82 23.77 4.96 9.33
C PRO A 82 23.52 5.71 10.65
N GLU A 83 23.76 7.03 10.64
CA GLU A 83 23.53 7.88 11.79
C GLU A 83 22.05 8.01 12.13
N LEU A 84 21.20 8.22 11.12
CA LEU A 84 19.74 8.26 11.30
C LEU A 84 19.18 6.88 11.69
N GLU A 85 19.69 5.79 11.12
CA GLU A 85 19.33 4.42 11.51
C GLU A 85 19.64 4.15 12.98
N THR A 86 20.85 4.50 13.43
CA THR A 86 21.25 4.35 14.83
C THR A 86 20.37 5.19 15.75
N PHE A 87 20.01 6.39 15.31
CA PHE A 87 19.17 7.31 16.06
C PHE A 87 17.73 6.80 16.21
N PHE A 88 17.06 6.48 15.10
CA PHE A 88 15.68 5.96 15.12
C PHE A 88 15.58 4.58 15.77
N GLY A 89 16.62 3.74 15.66
CA GLY A 89 16.68 2.44 16.34
C GLY A 89 16.74 2.52 17.87
N ARG A 90 16.82 3.73 18.45
CA ARG A 90 16.74 3.99 19.90
C ARG A 90 15.41 4.58 20.34
N MET A 91 14.48 4.81 19.42
CA MET A 91 13.17 5.41 19.68
C MET A 91 12.07 4.41 19.34
N THR A 92 11.00 4.41 20.13
CA THR A 92 9.79 3.64 19.80
C THR A 92 9.07 4.26 18.61
N LEU A 93 8.24 3.48 17.92
CA LEU A 93 7.44 3.99 16.81
C LEU A 93 6.57 5.17 17.29
N ALA A 94 5.89 5.03 18.42
CA ALA A 94 4.99 6.04 18.97
C ALA A 94 5.67 7.40 19.16
N GLU A 95 6.87 7.43 19.75
CA GLU A 95 7.64 8.67 19.95
C GLU A 95 8.00 9.34 18.61
N ILE A 96 8.33 8.55 17.59
CA ILE A 96 8.67 9.07 16.26
C ILE A 96 7.44 9.67 15.59
N LEU A 97 6.29 8.97 15.63
CA LEU A 97 5.05 9.46 15.02
C LEU A 97 4.61 10.79 15.67
N GLU A 98 4.64 10.88 17.00
CA GLU A 98 4.26 12.10 17.73
C GLU A 98 5.14 13.30 17.36
N ARG A 99 6.46 13.10 17.30
CA ARG A 99 7.40 14.17 16.91
C ARG A 99 7.23 14.57 15.44
N CYS A 100 7.06 13.60 14.54
CA CYS A 100 6.85 13.89 13.14
C CYS A 100 5.53 14.64 12.89
N GLU A 101 4.44 14.24 13.56
CA GLU A 101 3.14 14.91 13.50
C GLU A 101 3.25 16.36 13.96
N THR A 102 3.83 16.57 15.15
CA THR A 102 4.06 17.91 15.72
C THR A 102 4.89 18.79 14.78
N ALA A 103 5.93 18.21 14.17
CA ALA A 103 6.82 18.91 13.25
C ALA A 103 6.27 19.05 11.82
N ARG A 104 5.11 18.44 11.52
CA ARG A 104 4.53 18.33 10.17
C ARG A 104 5.50 17.75 9.15
N ILE A 105 6.28 16.77 9.56
CA ILE A 105 7.17 16.01 8.68
C ILE A 105 6.30 14.94 8.00
N PRO A 106 6.42 14.70 6.69
CA PRO A 106 5.75 13.57 6.07
C PRO A 106 6.27 12.23 6.61
N PHE A 107 5.41 11.40 7.18
CA PHE A 107 5.73 10.07 7.67
C PHE A 107 4.60 9.08 7.44
N SER A 108 4.88 7.79 7.58
CA SER A 108 3.87 6.75 7.61
C SER A 108 4.42 5.50 8.31
N PRO A 109 3.71 4.91 9.29
CA PRO A 109 4.09 3.61 9.82
C PRO A 109 3.89 2.52 8.77
N VAL A 110 4.73 1.48 8.77
CA VAL A 110 4.54 0.32 7.90
C VAL A 110 3.47 -0.58 8.51
N ALA A 111 2.28 -0.55 7.94
CA ALA A 111 1.17 -1.43 8.31
C ALA A 111 1.25 -2.77 7.58
N ARG A 112 0.83 -3.84 8.24
CA ARG A 112 0.60 -5.15 7.62
C ARG A 112 -0.81 -5.20 7.03
N PRO A 113 -1.08 -6.08 6.05
CA PRO A 113 -2.42 -6.20 5.47
C PRO A 113 -3.52 -6.46 6.51
N GLU A 114 -3.23 -7.26 7.53
CA GLU A 114 -4.16 -7.58 8.61
C GLU A 114 -4.47 -6.38 9.52
N ASP A 115 -3.55 -5.41 9.66
CA ASP A 115 -3.77 -4.22 10.47
C ASP A 115 -4.85 -3.31 9.85
N LEU A 116 -5.08 -3.43 8.53
CA LEU A 116 -6.05 -2.62 7.79
C LEU A 116 -7.51 -2.93 8.17
N PHE A 117 -7.78 -4.11 8.73
CA PHE A 117 -9.14 -4.47 9.17
C PHE A 117 -9.61 -3.63 10.35
N ASP A 118 -8.68 -3.15 11.16
CA ASP A 118 -8.90 -2.38 12.38
C ASP A 118 -8.45 -0.91 12.25
N ASP A 119 -7.97 -0.50 11.07
CA ASP A 119 -7.55 0.88 10.81
C ASP A 119 -8.73 1.87 10.97
N PRO A 120 -8.63 2.86 11.87
CA PRO A 120 -9.73 3.79 12.12
C PRO A 120 -10.15 4.57 10.88
N HIS A 121 -9.19 5.00 10.05
CA HIS A 121 -9.48 5.80 8.87
C HIS A 121 -10.25 5.01 7.82
N LEU A 122 -9.87 3.75 7.59
CA LEU A 122 -10.57 2.87 6.66
C LEU A 122 -11.97 2.50 7.15
N ASN A 123 -12.12 2.24 8.45
CA ASN A 123 -13.38 1.82 9.05
C ASN A 123 -14.38 2.97 9.21
N GLU A 124 -13.94 4.14 9.68
CA GLU A 124 -14.80 5.32 9.84
C GLU A 124 -15.16 5.93 8.48
N GLY A 125 -14.24 5.90 7.52
CA GLY A 125 -14.42 6.49 6.20
C GLY A 125 -15.29 5.69 5.23
N GLY A 126 -15.87 4.57 5.67
CA GLY A 126 -16.64 3.65 4.81
C GLY A 126 -15.83 3.13 3.62
N SER A 127 -14.50 3.11 3.74
CA SER A 127 -13.58 2.74 2.65
C SER A 127 -13.45 1.22 2.51
N LEU A 128 -14.07 0.47 3.41
CA LEU A 128 -14.22 -0.98 3.33
C LEU A 128 -15.69 -1.36 3.13
N VAL A 129 -15.94 -2.38 2.33
CA VAL A 129 -17.25 -3.01 2.13
C VAL A 129 -17.24 -4.41 2.74
N GLN A 130 -18.37 -4.82 3.31
CA GLN A 130 -18.54 -6.21 3.76
C GLN A 130 -18.72 -7.10 2.54
N ALA A 131 -18.06 -8.26 2.55
CA ALA A 131 -18.13 -9.25 1.49
C ALA A 131 -18.21 -10.66 2.08
N THR A 132 -19.01 -11.51 1.44
CA THR A 132 -19.06 -12.95 1.69
C THR A 132 -18.13 -13.65 0.71
N LEU A 133 -17.23 -14.47 1.22
CA LEU A 133 -16.39 -15.34 0.40
C LEU A 133 -17.20 -16.57 -0.06
N PRO A 134 -16.78 -17.27 -1.13
CA PRO A 134 -17.46 -18.47 -1.62
C PRO A 134 -17.66 -19.58 -0.56
N ASP A 135 -16.76 -19.64 0.44
CA ASP A 135 -16.87 -20.58 1.56
C ASP A 135 -17.80 -20.11 2.70
N GLY A 136 -18.52 -19.00 2.51
CA GLY A 136 -19.46 -18.42 3.46
C GLY A 136 -18.83 -17.53 4.53
N ARG A 137 -17.51 -17.38 4.58
CA ARG A 137 -16.86 -16.47 5.54
C ARG A 137 -17.15 -15.01 5.20
N GLN A 138 -17.42 -14.22 6.23
CA GLN A 138 -17.58 -12.77 6.12
C GLN A 138 -16.21 -12.08 6.27
N THR A 139 -15.94 -11.09 5.43
CA THR A 139 -14.73 -10.26 5.51
C THR A 139 -15.02 -8.84 5.03
N LYS A 140 -14.01 -7.96 5.16
CA LYS A 140 -14.03 -6.60 4.63
C LYS A 140 -13.06 -6.51 3.46
N LEU A 141 -13.47 -5.87 2.37
CA LEU A 141 -12.61 -5.61 1.22
C LEU A 141 -12.55 -4.10 0.92
N PRO A 142 -11.45 -3.60 0.32
CA PRO A 142 -11.37 -2.22 -0.12
C PRO A 142 -12.50 -1.86 -1.09
N ARG A 143 -13.20 -0.77 -0.80
CA ARG A 143 -14.13 -0.13 -1.72
C ARG A 143 -13.36 0.47 -2.90
N LEU A 144 -14.04 0.68 -4.03
CA LEU A 144 -13.53 1.53 -5.10
C LEU A 144 -13.10 2.91 -4.54
N PRO A 145 -11.88 3.38 -4.84
CA PRO A 145 -11.31 4.60 -4.26
C PRO A 145 -11.84 5.88 -4.91
N VAL A 146 -13.03 5.84 -5.51
CA VAL A 146 -13.65 6.94 -6.24
C VAL A 146 -15.08 7.16 -5.78
N ALA A 147 -15.48 8.43 -5.74
CA ALA A 147 -16.86 8.85 -5.59
C ALA A 147 -17.27 9.61 -6.86
N MET A 148 -18.52 9.43 -7.28
CA MET A 148 -19.12 10.18 -8.39
C MET A 148 -20.35 10.91 -7.87
N ASP A 149 -20.41 12.23 -8.09
CA ASP A 149 -21.49 13.10 -7.59
C ASP A 149 -21.75 12.99 -6.07
N GLY A 150 -20.70 12.74 -5.29
CA GLY A 150 -20.77 12.58 -3.84
C GLY A 150 -21.14 11.16 -3.39
N GLU A 151 -21.55 10.29 -4.31
CA GLU A 151 -21.92 8.91 -4.04
C GLU A 151 -20.72 7.97 -4.17
N ARG A 152 -20.63 7.00 -3.27
CA ARG A 152 -19.62 5.95 -3.28
C ARG A 152 -20.25 4.64 -3.75
N PHE A 153 -19.50 3.87 -4.53
CA PHE A 153 -19.97 2.59 -5.05
C PHE A 153 -19.91 1.53 -3.96
N ASP A 154 -21.05 0.90 -3.66
CA ASP A 154 -21.13 -0.27 -2.80
C ASP A 154 -20.79 -1.55 -3.57
N LEU A 155 -20.56 -2.63 -2.81
CA LEU A 155 -20.44 -3.96 -3.39
C LEU A 155 -21.80 -4.35 -4.00
N VAL A 156 -21.81 -4.62 -5.31
CA VAL A 156 -23.03 -5.01 -6.02
C VAL A 156 -23.35 -6.49 -5.78
N GLN A 157 -22.34 -7.34 -5.75
CA GLN A 157 -22.46 -8.77 -5.53
C GLN A 157 -21.18 -9.32 -4.90
N ASP A 158 -21.34 -10.33 -4.04
CA ASP A 158 -20.24 -11.14 -3.53
C ASP A 158 -19.59 -11.97 -4.67
N ALA A 159 -18.40 -12.52 -4.40
CA ALA A 159 -17.73 -13.39 -5.36
C ALA A 159 -18.61 -14.63 -5.61
N PRO A 160 -19.05 -14.88 -6.86
CA PRO A 160 -19.90 -16.03 -7.15
C PRO A 160 -19.12 -17.33 -7.03
N ASP A 161 -19.84 -18.41 -6.72
CA ASP A 161 -19.31 -19.77 -6.84
C ASP A 161 -18.96 -20.10 -8.29
N VAL A 162 -18.05 -21.06 -8.46
CA VAL A 162 -17.72 -21.56 -9.80
C VAL A 162 -18.98 -22.15 -10.44
N GLY A 163 -19.38 -21.58 -11.56
CA GLY A 163 -20.53 -22.03 -12.32
C GLY A 163 -21.87 -21.38 -11.93
N ALA A 164 -21.90 -20.48 -10.94
CA ALA A 164 -23.13 -19.85 -10.44
C ALA A 164 -24.00 -19.24 -11.56
N ASP A 165 -23.36 -18.58 -12.54
CA ASP A 165 -24.05 -17.88 -13.63
C ASP A 165 -24.17 -18.71 -14.92
N THR A 166 -23.65 -19.95 -14.95
CA THR A 166 -23.59 -20.77 -16.17
C THR A 166 -24.97 -21.03 -16.77
N ALA A 167 -25.92 -21.55 -15.98
CA ALA A 167 -27.26 -21.87 -16.48
C ALA A 167 -28.08 -20.62 -16.86
N PRO A 168 -28.11 -19.54 -16.05
CA PRO A 168 -28.74 -18.28 -16.43
C PRO A 168 -28.21 -17.71 -17.75
N LEU A 169 -26.88 -17.62 -17.92
CA LEU A 169 -26.28 -17.06 -19.13
C LEU A 169 -26.57 -17.92 -20.38
N LEU A 170 -26.53 -19.25 -20.26
CA LEU A 170 -26.86 -20.13 -21.38
C LEU A 170 -28.34 -20.03 -21.78
N ALA A 171 -29.25 -19.84 -20.81
CA ALA A 171 -30.65 -19.59 -21.09
C ALA A 171 -30.86 -18.25 -21.82
N GLU A 172 -30.16 -17.19 -21.41
CA GLU A 172 -30.19 -15.89 -22.09
C GLU A 172 -29.68 -15.96 -23.54
N LEU A 173 -28.71 -16.84 -23.80
CA LEU A 173 -28.22 -17.13 -25.15
C LEU A 173 -29.18 -17.98 -26.00
N GLY A 174 -30.30 -18.44 -25.43
CA GLY A 174 -31.34 -19.19 -26.13
C GLY A 174 -31.17 -20.70 -26.12
N TYR A 175 -30.28 -21.26 -25.28
CA TYR A 175 -30.17 -22.70 -25.12
C TYR A 175 -31.31 -23.26 -24.26
N ARG A 176 -31.83 -24.41 -24.67
CA ARG A 176 -32.94 -25.06 -23.94
C ARG A 176 -32.41 -25.74 -22.67
N PRO A 177 -33.23 -25.84 -21.60
CA PRO A 177 -32.83 -26.50 -20.36
C PRO A 177 -32.28 -27.92 -20.54
N GLU A 178 -32.78 -28.67 -21.53
CA GLU A 178 -32.33 -30.04 -21.79
C GLU A 178 -30.91 -30.07 -22.38
N GLN A 179 -30.52 -29.06 -23.16
CA GLN A 179 -29.17 -28.94 -23.71
C GLN A 179 -28.17 -28.59 -22.61
N ILE A 180 -28.55 -27.63 -21.75
CA ILE A 180 -27.74 -27.20 -20.61
C ILE A 180 -27.49 -28.38 -19.67
N ARG A 181 -28.53 -29.15 -19.33
CA ARG A 181 -28.40 -30.35 -18.51
C ARG A 181 -27.49 -31.40 -19.16
N ALA A 182 -27.65 -31.65 -20.47
CA ALA A 182 -26.80 -32.61 -21.17
C ALA A 182 -25.32 -32.20 -21.18
N TRP A 183 -25.02 -30.90 -21.24
CA TRP A 183 -23.65 -30.40 -21.17
C TRP A 183 -23.06 -30.47 -19.76
N ASP A 184 -23.86 -30.26 -18.72
CA ASP A 184 -23.42 -30.41 -17.33
C ASP A 184 -23.12 -31.89 -17.00
N GLU A 185 -24.02 -32.81 -17.42
CA GLU A 185 -23.82 -34.27 -17.29
C GLU A 185 -22.60 -34.77 -18.06
N ALA A 186 -22.31 -34.19 -19.23
CA ALA A 186 -21.15 -34.51 -20.04
C ALA A 186 -19.87 -33.76 -19.61
N GLU A 187 -19.91 -32.98 -18.52
CA GLU A 187 -18.79 -32.19 -17.99
C GLU A 187 -18.21 -31.17 -18.99
N ILE A 188 -19.03 -30.71 -19.94
CA ILE A 188 -18.69 -29.65 -20.91
C ILE A 188 -18.83 -28.26 -20.27
N ILE A 189 -19.75 -28.12 -19.32
CA ILE A 189 -19.97 -26.91 -18.51
C ILE A 189 -19.96 -27.28 -17.02
N VAL A 190 -19.88 -26.28 -16.14
CA VAL A 190 -19.94 -26.45 -14.68
C VAL A 190 -21.17 -25.71 -14.13
N ALA A 191 -22.10 -26.45 -13.54
CA ALA A 191 -23.21 -25.92 -12.73
C ALA A 191 -22.82 -25.87 -11.22
N PRO A 192 -23.45 -25.00 -10.41
CA PRO A 192 -23.02 -24.68 -9.04
C PRO A 192 -23.15 -25.83 -8.02
N GLU A 193 -23.71 -26.98 -8.38
CA GLU A 193 -23.92 -28.10 -7.43
C GLU A 193 -22.71 -29.02 -7.22
N ARG A 194 -21.59 -28.82 -7.94
CA ARG A 194 -20.36 -29.56 -7.64
C ARG A 194 -19.48 -28.81 -6.64
N PRO A 195 -19.37 -29.26 -5.37
CA PRO A 195 -18.32 -28.75 -4.49
C PRO A 195 -16.97 -29.08 -5.12
N GLN A 196 -16.31 -28.07 -5.66
CA GLN A 196 -14.92 -28.20 -6.08
C GLN A 196 -14.10 -28.39 -4.81
N ARG A 197 -13.46 -29.57 -4.69
CA ARG A 197 -12.44 -29.79 -3.68
C ARG A 197 -11.24 -28.91 -4.03
N PHE A 198 -11.17 -27.71 -3.47
CA PHE A 198 -9.91 -27.00 -3.34
C PHE A 198 -9.03 -27.83 -2.39
N THR A 199 -8.27 -28.77 -2.93
CA THR A 199 -7.15 -29.37 -2.21
C THR A 199 -6.07 -28.30 -2.12
N GLY A 200 -5.97 -27.64 -0.96
CA GLY A 200 -5.06 -26.53 -0.70
C GLY A 200 -3.58 -26.90 -0.69
N ASN A 201 -3.07 -27.46 -1.79
CA ASN A 201 -1.68 -27.92 -1.92
C ASN A 201 -0.92 -27.37 -3.13
N ASP A 202 -1.48 -26.41 -3.88
CA ASP A 202 -0.82 -25.80 -5.05
C ASP A 202 -0.45 -24.32 -4.81
N VAL A 203 0.13 -24.02 -3.64
CA VAL A 203 0.99 -22.84 -3.47
C VAL A 203 2.18 -23.24 -2.58
N MET A 204 3.22 -23.79 -3.21
CA MET A 204 4.61 -23.69 -2.74
C MET A 204 5.47 -23.17 -3.89
#